data_AF-A0A2X4TBP3-F1
#
_entry.id   AF-A0A2X4TBP3-F1
#
_cell.length_a   1.000
_cell.length_b   1.000
_cell.length_c   1.000
_cell.angle_alpha   90.00
_cell.angle_beta   90.00
_cell.angle_gamma   90.00
#
_symmetry.space_group_name_H-M   'P 1'
#
loop_
_entity.id
_entity.type
_entity.pdbx_description
1 polymer ?
#
loop_
_entity_poly.entity_id
_entity_poly.type
_entity_poly.pdbx_seq_one_letter_code
_entity_poly.pdbx_strand_id
1 'polypeptide(L)'
;MHKACGWSTGHLKTGGELDWENLAAEKQTLVFYMGLNQAATIQEKLIAFGMQADMPVALVENGTSIKQRVVNGELAQLGELAKQVASPALIIVGRVVGLRDKLNWFSSH
;
A
#
# COMPACT_ATOMS: atom_id res chain seq x y z
N MET A 1 -23.05 -14.49 15.79
CA MET A 1 -22.74 -13.41 14.83
C MET A 1 -21.58 -13.87 13.96
N HIS A 2 -21.87 -14.33 12.73
CA HIS A 2 -20.85 -14.76 11.77
C HIS A 2 -20.08 -13.53 11.28
N LYS A 3 -18.82 -13.36 11.70
CA LYS A 3 -17.92 -12.39 11.09
C LYS A 3 -17.42 -12.98 9.77
N ALA A 4 -17.92 -12.45 8.66
CA ALA A 4 -17.39 -12.74 7.34
C ALA A 4 -16.02 -12.05 7.19
N CYS A 5 -14.98 -12.83 6.91
CA CYS A 5 -13.69 -12.34 6.44
C CYS A 5 -13.78 -12.24 4.92
N GLY A 6 -14.02 -11.05 4.39
CA GLY A 6 -13.99 -10.81 2.96
C GLY A 6 -12.56 -10.68 2.48
N TRP A 7 -12.09 -11.60 1.65
CA TRP A 7 -10.86 -11.41 0.88
C TRP A 7 -11.20 -10.62 -0.38
N SER A 8 -10.86 -9.33 -0.40
CA SER A 8 -10.76 -8.59 -1.66
C SER A 8 -9.39 -8.84 -2.26
N THR A 9 -9.32 -9.70 -3.27
CA THR A 9 -8.17 -9.76 -4.17
C THR A 9 -8.13 -8.46 -4.97
N GLY A 10 -7.41 -7.46 -4.46
CA GLY A 10 -7.04 -6.27 -5.21
C GLY A 10 -6.04 -6.63 -6.32
N HIS A 11 -6.52 -7.28 -7.38
CA HIS A 11 -5.76 -7.44 -8.60
C HIS A 11 -5.82 -6.10 -9.34
N LEU A 12 -4.71 -5.36 -9.41
CA LEU A 12 -4.64 -4.21 -10.32
C LEU A 12 -4.77 -4.70 -11.75
N LYS A 13 -5.97 -4.56 -12.32
CA LYS A 13 -6.13 -4.52 -13.76
C LYS A 13 -5.60 -3.18 -14.24
N THR A 14 -4.41 -3.20 -14.84
CA THR A 14 -3.92 -2.14 -15.71
C THR A 14 -4.96 -1.89 -16.80
N GLY A 15 -5.68 -0.76 -16.74
CA GLY A 15 -6.57 -0.28 -17.80
C GLY A 15 -8.07 -0.22 -17.48
N GLY A 16 -8.49 -0.46 -16.24
CA GLY A 16 -9.84 -0.10 -15.78
C GLY A 16 -9.79 1.16 -14.92
N GLU A 17 -10.74 2.07 -15.10
CA GLU A 17 -10.91 3.26 -14.24
C GLU A 17 -11.07 2.77 -12.79
N LEU A 18 -10.15 3.17 -11.91
CA LEU A 18 -10.14 2.72 -10.51
C LEU A 18 -11.31 3.35 -9.78
N ASP A 19 -12.11 2.53 -9.08
CA ASP A 19 -13.17 2.99 -8.19
C ASP A 19 -12.55 3.52 -6.88
N TRP A 20 -12.08 4.76 -6.94
CA TRP A 20 -11.38 5.42 -5.84
C TRP A 20 -12.23 5.58 -4.57
N GLU A 21 -13.55 5.69 -4.72
CA GLU A 21 -14.48 5.78 -3.60
C GLU A 21 -14.53 4.47 -2.81
N ASN A 22 -14.61 3.34 -3.52
CA ASN A 22 -14.55 2.02 -2.89
C ASN A 22 -13.17 1.72 -2.28
N LEU A 23 -12.10 2.17 -2.95
CA LEU A 23 -10.73 2.02 -2.45
C LEU A 23 -10.47 2.84 -1.18
N ALA A 24 -11.04 4.05 -1.07
CA ALA A 24 -10.89 4.92 0.09
C ALA A 24 -11.62 4.41 1.34
N ALA A 25 -12.44 3.36 1.22
CA ALA A 25 -13.16 2.78 2.36
C ALA A 25 -12.19 2.24 3.44
N GLU A 26 -12.28 2.79 4.65
CA GLU A 26 -11.32 2.61 5.77
C GLU A 26 -11.03 1.16 6.22
N LYS A 27 -11.78 0.17 5.73
CA LYS A 27 -11.69 -1.23 6.19
C LYS A 27 -10.91 -2.16 5.26
N GLN A 28 -10.34 -1.65 4.19
CA GLN A 28 -9.61 -2.47 3.21
C GLN A 28 -8.10 -2.24 3.31
N THR A 29 -7.33 -3.30 2.98
CA THR A 29 -5.90 -3.16 2.71
C THR A 29 -5.74 -3.09 1.20
N LEU A 30 -5.14 -2.01 0.72
CA LEU A 30 -4.86 -1.84 -0.70
C LEU A 30 -3.42 -2.26 -0.98
N VAL A 31 -3.22 -3.01 -2.06
CA VAL A 31 -1.89 -3.39 -2.54
C VAL A 31 -1.78 -2.99 -4.00
N PHE A 32 -0.89 -2.05 -4.29
CA PHE A 32 -0.63 -1.56 -5.64
C PHE A 32 0.65 -2.18 -6.22
N TYR A 33 0.48 -2.94 -7.29
CA TYR A 33 1.56 -3.46 -8.12
C TYR A 33 1.94 -2.43 -9.18
N MET A 34 3.24 -2.22 -9.44
CA MET A 34 3.74 -1.22 -10.40
C MET A 34 3.25 0.21 -10.12
N GLY A 35 2.89 0.51 -8.87
CA GLY A 35 2.33 1.80 -8.47
C GLY A 35 3.35 2.92 -8.28
N LEU A 36 4.66 2.63 -8.33
CA LEU A 36 5.73 3.60 -8.05
C LEU A 36 5.61 4.89 -8.86
N ASN A 37 5.42 4.77 -10.19
CA ASN A 37 5.29 5.94 -11.07
C ASN A 37 4.00 6.75 -10.82
N GLN A 38 2.99 6.12 -10.19
CA GLN A 38 1.69 6.73 -9.91
C GLN A 38 1.51 6.99 -8.40
N ALA A 39 2.56 6.87 -7.58
CA ALA A 39 2.45 6.95 -6.12
C ALA A 39 1.91 8.31 -5.66
N ALA A 40 2.35 9.40 -6.29
CA ALA A 40 1.82 10.74 -6.03
C ALA A 40 0.34 10.86 -6.43
N THR A 41 -0.05 10.32 -7.58
CA THR A 41 -1.46 10.30 -8.02
C THR A 41 -2.34 9.46 -7.08
N ILE A 42 -1.84 8.31 -6.62
CA ILE A 42 -2.54 7.44 -5.68
C ILE A 42 -2.74 8.16 -4.35
N GLN A 43 -1.71 8.84 -3.84
CA GLN A 43 -1.79 9.67 -2.63
C GLN A 43 -2.89 10.72 -2.75
N GLU A 44 -2.85 11.54 -3.81
CA GLU A 44 -3.81 12.62 -4.01
C GLU A 44 -5.24 12.09 -4.14
N LYS A 45 -5.44 11.02 -4.92
CA LYS A 45 -6.76 10.42 -5.11
C LYS A 45 -7.30 9.82 -3.82
N LEU A 46 -6.52 9.01 -3.11
CA LEU A 46 -7.02 8.39 -1.87
C LEU A 46 -7.39 9.43 -0.81
N ILE A 47 -6.59 10.48 -0.64
CA ILE A 47 -6.91 11.58 0.28
C ILE A 47 -8.16 12.35 -0.19
N ALA A 48 -8.28 12.63 -1.50
CA ALA A 48 -9.43 13.34 -2.06
C ALA A 48 -10.75 12.57 -1.90
N PHE A 49 -10.71 11.23 -1.91
CA PHE A 49 -11.86 10.35 -1.71
C PHE A 49 -12.12 10.01 -0.23
N GLY A 50 -11.42 10.66 0.71
CA GLY A 50 -11.74 10.61 2.14
C GLY A 50 -10.89 9.64 2.97
N MET A 51 -9.83 9.05 2.40
CA MET A 51 -8.87 8.29 3.20
C MET A 51 -8.02 9.24 4.05
N GLN A 52 -7.80 8.89 5.31
CA GLN A 52 -7.06 9.73 6.24
C GLN A 52 -5.59 9.87 5.81
N ALA A 53 -5.03 11.07 5.93
CA ALA A 53 -3.66 11.36 5.47
C ALA A 53 -2.58 10.65 6.31
N ASP A 54 -2.91 10.31 7.56
CA ASP A 54 -2.08 9.56 8.52
C ASP A 54 -2.18 8.03 8.33
N MET A 55 -2.97 7.57 7.35
CA MET A 55 -3.16 6.15 7.05
C MET A 55 -1.79 5.49 6.78
N PRO A 56 -1.40 4.44 7.53
CA PRO A 56 -0.10 3.81 7.33
C PRO A 56 0.08 3.21 5.94
N VAL A 57 1.26 3.45 5.37
CA VAL A 57 1.71 2.93 4.08
C VAL A 57 3.06 2.23 4.20
N ALA A 58 3.28 1.22 3.38
CA ALA A 58 4.56 0.54 3.23
C ALA A 58 4.88 0.29 1.76
N LEU A 59 6.10 0.59 1.36
CA LEU A 59 6.68 0.30 0.07
C LEU A 59 7.67 -0.85 0.25
N VAL A 60 7.50 -1.94 -0.51
CA VAL A 60 8.37 -3.12 -0.47
C VAL A 60 9.07 -3.25 -1.81
N GLU A 61 10.36 -2.94 -1.81
CA GLU A 61 11.28 -3.11 -2.93
C GLU A 61 11.85 -4.52 -2.96
N ASN A 62 12.00 -5.12 -4.15
CA ASN A 62 12.63 -6.43 -4.33
C ASN A 62 12.06 -7.49 -3.38
N GLY A 63 10.73 -7.55 -3.24
CA GLY A 63 10.06 -8.54 -2.40
C GLY A 63 10.57 -9.95 -2.67
N THR A 64 10.79 -10.73 -1.61
CA THR A 64 11.34 -12.11 -1.63
C THR A 64 12.78 -12.27 -2.15
N SER A 65 13.50 -11.18 -2.39
CA SER A 65 14.95 -11.17 -2.67
C SER A 65 15.77 -10.93 -1.40
N ILE A 66 17.04 -11.37 -1.39
CA ILE A 66 18.03 -11.02 -0.36
C ILE A 66 18.29 -9.49 -0.28
N LYS A 67 17.90 -8.73 -1.31
CA LYS A 67 17.99 -7.26 -1.35
C LYS A 67 16.66 -6.57 -1.05
N GLN A 68 15.74 -7.25 -0.37
CA GLN A 68 14.44 -6.66 -0.04
C GLN A 68 14.64 -5.43 0.85
N ARG A 69 14.08 -4.29 0.43
CA ARG A 69 14.05 -3.07 1.23
C ARG A 69 12.61 -2.68 1.48
N VAL A 70 12.33 -2.25 2.70
CA VAL A 70 11.00 -1.80 3.09
C VAL A 70 11.09 -0.40 3.65
N VAL A 71 10.24 0.48 3.12
CA VAL A 71 10.09 1.86 3.55
C VAL A 71 8.65 2.03 3.99
N ASN A 72 8.43 2.58 5.17
CA ASN A 72 7.12 2.75 5.79
C ASN A 72 6.93 4.19 6.25
N GLY A 73 5.67 4.62 6.33
CA GLY A 73 5.28 5.97 6.74
C GLY A 73 3.78 6.16 6.59
N GLU A 74 3.38 7.39 6.30
CA GLU A 74 1.96 7.79 6.18
C GLU A 74 1.56 8.06 4.73
N LEU A 75 0.26 7.98 4.43
CA LEU A 75 -0.27 8.22 3.09
C LEU A 75 0.11 9.62 2.56
N ALA A 76 0.16 10.63 3.42
CA ALA A 76 0.62 11.98 3.09
C ALA A 76 2.07 12.03 2.56
N GLN A 77 2.88 11.03 2.88
CA GLN A 77 4.30 10.95 2.53
C GLN A 77 4.55 10.01 1.34
N LEU A 78 3.53 9.31 0.85
CA LEU A 78 3.66 8.23 -0.13
C LEU A 78 4.46 8.64 -1.38
N GLY A 79 4.19 9.84 -1.93
CA GLY A 79 4.91 10.37 -3.08
C GLY A 79 6.40 10.59 -2.82
N GLU A 80 6.78 11.02 -1.62
CA GLU A 80 8.19 11.20 -1.23
C GLU A 80 8.87 9.87 -0.90
N LEU A 81 8.17 8.96 -0.23
CA LEU A 81 8.68 7.61 0.06
C LEU A 81 8.92 6.82 -1.23
N ALA A 82 8.08 7.00 -2.25
CA ALA A 82 8.23 6.38 -3.56
C ALA A 82 9.52 6.77 -4.27
N LYS A 83 10.02 8.00 -4.10
CA LYS A 83 11.30 8.43 -4.69
C LYS A 83 12.50 7.71 -4.08
N GLN A 84 12.35 7.13 -2.89
CA GLN A 84 13.42 6.44 -2.18
C GLN A 84 13.54 4.97 -2.58
N VAL A 85 12.62 4.46 -3.40
CA VAL A 85 12.48 3.05 -3.75
C VAL A 85 12.53 2.88 -5.27
N ALA A 86 13.23 1.87 -5.77
CA ALA A 86 13.25 1.54 -7.19
C ALA A 86 12.33 0.36 -7.52
N SER A 87 12.02 0.21 -8.81
CA SER A 87 11.29 -0.97 -9.29
C SER A 87 12.20 -2.19 -9.31
N PRO A 88 11.68 -3.41 -9.04
CA PRO A 88 10.28 -3.73 -8.74
C PRO A 88 9.89 -3.42 -7.27
N ALA A 89 8.75 -2.75 -7.07
CA ALA A 89 8.21 -2.51 -5.74
C ALA A 89 6.68 -2.63 -5.65
N LEU A 90 6.21 -2.89 -4.44
CA LEU A 90 4.80 -2.96 -4.05
C LEU A 90 4.48 -1.82 -3.08
N ILE A 91 3.34 -1.16 -3.27
CA ILE A 91 2.81 -0.18 -2.31
C ILE A 91 1.66 -0.83 -1.57
N ILE A 92 1.68 -0.79 -0.25
CA ILE A 92 0.65 -1.33 0.63
C ILE A 92 0.09 -0.16 1.43
N VAL A 93 -1.22 0.04 1.41
CA VAL A 93 -1.93 1.09 2.16
C VAL A 93 -2.97 0.45 3.07
N GLY A 94 -2.93 0.73 4.36
CA GLY A 94 -3.95 0.27 5.31
C GLY A 94 -3.40 -0.06 6.69
N ARG A 95 -4.31 -0.21 7.68
CA ARG A 95 -3.94 -0.41 9.11
C ARG A 95 -3.14 -1.70 9.35
N VAL A 96 -3.15 -2.65 8.41
CA VAL A 96 -2.33 -3.86 8.49
C VAL A 96 -0.83 -3.58 8.32
N VAL A 97 -0.44 -2.41 7.81
CA VAL A 97 0.96 -1.99 7.81
C VAL A 97 1.48 -1.84 9.24
N GLY A 98 0.64 -1.38 10.18
CA GLY A 98 0.97 -1.33 11.60
C GLY A 98 1.02 -2.71 12.29
N LEU A 99 0.47 -3.77 11.66
CA LEU A 99 0.63 -5.15 12.15
C LEU A 99 2.01 -5.74 11.79
N ARG A 100 2.81 -5.07 10.95
CA ARG A 100 4.17 -5.52 10.60
C ARG A 100 5.09 -5.60 11.83
N ASP A 101 4.94 -4.69 12.80
CA ASP A 101 5.70 -4.75 14.05
C ASP A 101 5.44 -6.05 14.84
N LYS A 102 4.29 -6.71 14.62
CA LYS A 102 3.96 -8.00 15.25
C LYS A 102 4.31 -9.22 14.40
N LEU A 103 4.64 -9.04 13.12
CA LEU A 103 4.81 -10.12 12.13
C LEU A 103 6.15 -10.04 11.38
N ASN A 104 7.18 -9.38 11.93
CA ASN A 104 8.55 -9.42 11.40
C ASN A 104 9.17 -10.82 11.59
N TRP A 105 8.68 -11.81 10.85
CA TRP A 105 9.22 -13.17 10.80
C TRP A 105 10.26 -13.36 9.69
N PHE A 106 10.47 -12.35 8.83
CA PHE A 106 11.49 -12.36 7.78
C PHE A 106 12.66 -11.44 8.19
N SER A 107 13.71 -12.05 8.70
CA SER A 107 14.95 -11.39 9.10
C SER A 107 15.73 -10.97 7.84
N SER A 108 15.87 -9.67 7.56
CA SER A 108 16.93 -9.20 6.66
C SER A 108 18.23 -9.13 7.45
N HIS A 109 19.23 -9.93 7.05
CA HIS A 109 20.62 -9.66 7.38
C HIS A 109 21.18 -8.64 6.41
#